data_AF-A0AAE4BSA7-F1
#
_entry.id   AF-A0AAE4BSA7-F1
#
_cell.length_a   1.000
_cell.length_b   1.000
_cell.length_c   1.000
_cell.angle_alpha   90.00
_cell.angle_beta   90.00
_cell.angle_gamma   90.00
#
_symmetry.space_group_name_H-M   'P 1'
#
loop_
_entity.id
_entity.type
_entity.pdbx_description
1 polymer ?
#
loop_
_entity_poly.entity_id
_entity_poly.type
_entity_poly.pdbx_seq_one_letter_code
_entity_poly.pdbx_strand_id
1 'polypeptide(L)'
;MNWETLAKPLIMIHAFLGVLALISGSLAIVSNKGKKVHRKSGSMFFYTMLSSALLALAVSVIPGHESMFLFAIGLFSIYFLISGYRSLWFRSISHDFFFDKIMAYFIVAMGLAMVFVPFIFSGKVNVVLAAFGGIGFSFGMRDLKVFKRRALARRNWLKLHLGKMMGGYIAACTAFLVVNNILPNLWNWFAPTVVGSVFITYWMVVLNLRKAVKG
;
A
#
# COMPACT_ATOMS: atom_id res chain seq x y z
N MET A 1 -5.51 -32.47 9.13
CA MET A 1 -6.07 -31.12 9.39
C MET A 1 -6.97 -30.76 8.22
N ASN A 2 -8.22 -30.37 8.45
CA ASN A 2 -9.09 -29.92 7.36
C ASN A 2 -8.79 -28.44 7.08
N TRP A 3 -7.95 -28.19 6.08
CA TRP A 3 -7.48 -26.83 5.74
C TRP A 3 -8.62 -25.91 5.30
N GLU A 4 -9.70 -26.47 4.73
CA GLU A 4 -10.91 -25.71 4.36
C GLU A 4 -11.64 -25.14 5.57
N THR A 5 -11.72 -25.90 6.68
CA THR A 5 -12.37 -25.41 7.91
C THR A 5 -11.60 -24.27 8.57
N LEU A 6 -10.29 -24.15 8.27
CA LEU A 6 -9.45 -23.05 8.72
C LEU A 6 -9.49 -21.86 7.76
N ALA A 7 -9.39 -22.10 6.44
CA ALA A 7 -9.29 -21.03 5.44
C ALA A 7 -10.57 -20.20 5.33
N LYS A 8 -11.75 -20.83 5.32
CA LYS A 8 -13.04 -20.13 5.09
C LYS A 8 -13.30 -19.01 6.11
N PRO A 9 -13.20 -19.23 7.43
CA PRO A 9 -13.36 -18.13 8.40
C PRO A 9 -12.35 -17.00 8.20
N LEU A 10 -11.09 -17.32 7.89
CA LEU A 10 -10.04 -16.31 7.68
C LEU A 10 -10.34 -15.44 6.45
N ILE A 11 -10.84 -16.05 5.36
CA ILE A 11 -11.28 -15.33 4.16
C ILE A 11 -12.46 -14.41 4.47
N MET A 12 -13.46 -14.88 5.23
CA MET A 12 -14.61 -14.07 5.62
C MET A 12 -14.19 -12.86 6.48
N ILE A 13 -13.32 -13.09 7.47
CA ILE A 13 -12.80 -12.01 8.32
C ILE A 13 -11.94 -11.05 7.50
N HIS A 14 -11.08 -11.55 6.60
CA HIS A 14 -10.30 -10.74 5.67
C HIS A 14 -11.19 -9.80 4.85
N ALA A 15 -12.25 -10.34 4.23
CA ALA A 15 -13.19 -9.59 3.41
C ALA A 15 -13.93 -8.53 4.21
N PHE A 16 -14.44 -8.89 5.40
CA PHE A 16 -15.11 -7.95 6.31
C PHE A 16 -14.19 -6.80 6.73
N LEU A 17 -12.97 -7.10 7.15
CA LEU A 17 -11.96 -6.09 7.49
C LEU A 17 -11.60 -5.21 6.29
N GLY A 18 -11.56 -5.79 5.08
CA GLY A 18 -11.34 -5.06 3.83
C GLY A 18 -12.44 -4.04 3.55
N VAL A 19 -13.71 -4.40 3.76
CA VAL A 19 -14.84 -3.47 3.63
C VAL A 19 -14.75 -2.32 4.65
N LEU A 20 -14.45 -2.63 5.92
CA LEU A 20 -14.24 -1.60 6.94
C LEU A 20 -13.07 -0.68 6.59
N ALA A 21 -11.99 -1.22 6.04
CA ALA A 21 -10.85 -0.45 5.58
C ALA A 21 -11.26 0.51 4.44
N LEU A 22 -11.99 0.03 3.44
CA LEU A 22 -12.44 0.87 2.32
C LEU A 22 -13.34 2.04 2.81
N ILE A 23 -14.31 1.76 3.68
CA ILE A 23 -15.21 2.79 4.21
C ILE A 23 -14.42 3.83 5.03
N SER A 24 -13.58 3.36 5.97
CA SER A 24 -12.80 4.26 6.82
C SER A 24 -11.74 5.05 6.05
N GLY A 25 -11.14 4.44 5.02
CA GLY A 25 -10.22 5.09 4.09
C GLY A 25 -10.90 6.19 3.28
N SER A 26 -12.08 5.93 2.70
CA SER A 26 -12.90 6.94 2.02
C SER A 26 -13.18 8.13 2.94
N LEU A 27 -13.62 7.85 4.17
CA LEU A 27 -13.89 8.89 5.18
C LEU A 27 -12.62 9.70 5.52
N ALA A 28 -11.46 9.05 5.60
CA ALA A 28 -10.18 9.72 5.83
C ALA A 28 -9.79 10.65 4.67
N ILE A 29 -10.07 10.23 3.43
CA ILE A 29 -9.75 10.98 2.21
C ILE A 29 -10.62 12.24 2.08
N VAL A 30 -11.93 12.14 2.34
CA VAL A 30 -12.84 13.29 2.18
C VAL A 30 -12.80 14.27 3.35
N SER A 31 -12.50 13.80 4.56
CA SER A 31 -12.49 14.64 5.76
C SER A 31 -11.34 15.66 5.79
N ASN A 32 -11.41 16.62 6.72
CA ASN A 32 -10.39 17.66 6.90
C ASN A 32 -9.07 17.08 7.43
N LYS A 33 -8.01 17.24 6.65
CA LYS A 33 -6.69 16.60 6.85
C LYS A 33 -6.13 17.05 8.20
N GLY A 34 -5.76 16.09 9.04
CA GLY A 34 -5.22 16.34 10.38
C GLY A 34 -6.24 16.69 11.47
N LYS A 35 -7.55 16.80 11.19
CA LYS A 35 -8.61 16.96 12.20
C LYS A 35 -9.02 15.59 12.79
N LYS A 36 -9.86 15.61 13.84
CA LYS A 36 -10.29 14.41 14.60
C LYS A 36 -10.86 13.30 13.69
N VAL A 37 -11.73 13.66 12.75
CA VAL A 37 -12.34 12.69 11.82
C VAL A 37 -11.27 12.00 10.98
N HIS A 38 -10.42 12.75 10.27
CA HIS A 38 -9.33 12.20 9.47
C HIS A 38 -8.38 11.31 10.28
N ARG A 39 -8.00 11.74 11.50
CA ARG A 39 -7.09 10.94 12.34
C ARG A 39 -7.74 9.63 12.79
N LYS A 40 -9.00 9.67 13.22
CA LYS A 40 -9.71 8.47 13.68
C LYS A 40 -10.00 7.50 12.54
N SER A 41 -10.52 8.00 11.42
CA SER A 41 -10.83 7.16 10.26
C SER A 41 -9.57 6.65 9.57
N GLY A 42 -8.52 7.47 9.47
CA GLY A 42 -7.22 7.05 8.93
C GLY A 42 -6.52 6.00 9.80
N SER A 43 -6.64 6.09 11.12
CA SER A 43 -6.15 5.07 12.04
C SER A 43 -6.96 3.77 11.93
N MET A 44 -8.29 3.87 11.84
CA MET A 44 -9.16 2.71 11.61
C MET A 44 -8.83 2.02 10.28
N PHE A 45 -8.64 2.79 9.20
CA PHE A 45 -8.19 2.28 7.91
C PHE A 45 -6.87 1.52 8.04
N PHE A 46 -5.87 2.11 8.70
CA PHE A 46 -4.57 1.48 8.89
C PHE A 46 -4.69 0.11 9.59
N TYR A 47 -5.36 0.05 10.75
CA TYR A 47 -5.43 -1.19 11.53
C TYR A 47 -6.30 -2.26 10.86
N THR A 48 -7.45 -1.88 10.31
CA THR A 48 -8.33 -2.85 9.62
C THR A 48 -7.68 -3.38 8.35
N MET A 49 -7.06 -2.51 7.55
CA MET A 49 -6.38 -2.93 6.33
C MET A 49 -5.13 -3.77 6.61
N LEU A 50 -4.34 -3.42 7.64
CA LEU A 50 -3.16 -4.21 8.01
C LEU A 50 -3.55 -5.61 8.47
N SER A 51 -4.56 -5.72 9.34
CA SER A 51 -5.09 -7.02 9.78
C SER A 51 -5.65 -7.82 8.60
N SER A 52 -6.41 -7.18 7.70
CA SER A 52 -6.91 -7.80 6.47
C SER A 52 -5.75 -8.34 5.61
N ALA A 53 -4.71 -7.54 5.37
CA ALA A 53 -3.56 -7.96 4.58
C ALA A 53 -2.78 -9.12 5.22
N LEU A 54 -2.59 -9.12 6.54
CA LEU A 54 -1.94 -10.22 7.26
C LEU A 54 -2.74 -11.53 7.17
N LEU A 55 -4.08 -11.45 7.25
CA LEU A 55 -4.94 -12.62 7.03
C LEU A 55 -4.83 -13.13 5.59
N ALA A 56 -4.80 -12.25 4.60
CA ALA A 56 -4.60 -12.64 3.20
C ALA A 56 -3.26 -13.36 2.99
N LEU A 57 -2.18 -12.87 3.62
CA LEU A 57 -0.88 -13.55 3.56
C LEU A 57 -0.96 -14.95 4.16
N ALA A 58 -1.56 -15.09 5.34
CA ALA A 58 -1.73 -16.38 5.99
C ALA A 58 -2.53 -17.35 5.11
N VAL A 59 -3.67 -16.90 4.55
CA VAL A 59 -4.50 -17.72 3.66
C VAL A 59 -3.74 -18.12 2.40
N SER A 60 -2.96 -17.22 1.80
CA SER A 60 -2.23 -17.45 0.54
C SER A 60 -1.09 -18.47 0.62
N VAL A 61 -0.84 -19.05 1.80
CA VAL A 61 0.11 -20.15 2.02
C VAL A 61 -0.54 -21.40 2.65
N ILE A 62 -1.87 -21.39 2.87
CA ILE A 62 -2.61 -22.56 3.37
C ILE A 62 -2.77 -23.58 2.23
N PRO A 63 -2.57 -24.89 2.48
CA PRO A 63 -2.80 -25.93 1.48
C PRO A 63 -4.20 -25.89 0.85
N GLY A 64 -4.26 -25.81 -0.48
CA GLY A 64 -5.49 -25.67 -1.27
C GLY A 64 -5.92 -24.22 -1.54
N HIS A 65 -5.26 -23.23 -0.93
CA HIS A 65 -5.54 -21.79 -1.08
C HIS A 65 -4.28 -21.00 -1.46
N GLU A 66 -3.22 -21.68 -1.88
CA GLU A 66 -1.92 -21.06 -2.14
C GLU A 66 -1.99 -20.10 -3.33
N SER A 67 -1.41 -18.91 -3.15
CA SER A 67 -1.29 -17.95 -4.24
C SER A 67 -0.09 -17.03 -4.04
N MET A 68 1.01 -17.34 -4.73
CA MET A 68 2.21 -16.48 -4.75
C MET A 68 1.89 -15.07 -5.27
N PHE A 69 0.91 -14.96 -6.18
CA PHE A 69 0.43 -13.69 -6.69
C PHE A 69 -0.20 -12.84 -5.58
N LEU A 70 -1.17 -13.38 -4.83
CA LEU A 70 -1.84 -12.66 -3.75
C LEU A 70 -0.91 -12.42 -2.57
N PHE A 71 0.01 -13.35 -2.29
CA PHE A 71 1.04 -13.19 -1.28
C PHE A 71 1.92 -11.95 -1.57
N ALA A 72 2.40 -11.81 -2.82
CA ALA A 72 3.20 -10.66 -3.23
C ALA A 72 2.43 -9.33 -3.11
N ILE A 73 1.16 -9.29 -3.52
CA ILE A 73 0.30 -8.11 -3.40
C ILE A 73 0.00 -7.76 -1.93
N GLY A 74 -0.14 -8.76 -1.07
CA GLY A 74 -0.28 -8.58 0.37
C GLY A 74 0.94 -7.90 0.99
N LEU A 75 2.15 -8.38 0.67
CA LEU A 75 3.41 -7.79 1.14
C LEU A 75 3.60 -6.36 0.62
N PHE A 76 3.28 -6.12 -0.65
CA PHE A 76 3.25 -4.79 -1.25
C PHE A 76 2.34 -3.85 -0.45
N SER A 77 1.11 -4.29 -0.15
CA SER A 77 0.13 -3.49 0.59
C SER A 77 0.62 -3.17 2.02
N ILE A 78 1.21 -4.15 2.71
CA ILE A 78 1.78 -3.97 4.05
C ILE A 78 2.90 -2.92 4.05
N TYR A 79 3.79 -2.93 3.05
CA TYR A 79 4.81 -1.89 2.91
C TYR A 79 4.18 -0.49 2.85
N PHE A 80 3.17 -0.31 1.98
CA PHE A 80 2.49 0.98 1.82
C PHE A 80 1.80 1.46 3.09
N LEU A 81 1.12 0.55 3.80
CA LEU A 81 0.45 0.86 5.06
C LEU A 81 1.45 1.26 6.15
N ILE A 82 2.41 0.38 6.45
CA ILE A 82 3.34 0.59 7.57
C ILE A 82 4.25 1.79 7.28
N SER A 83 4.84 1.87 6.08
CA SER A 83 5.74 2.96 5.72
C SER A 83 4.99 4.30 5.59
N GLY A 84 3.74 4.28 5.11
CA GLY A 84 2.87 5.44 5.07
C GLY A 84 2.49 5.95 6.44
N TYR A 85 2.13 5.06 7.36
CA TYR A 85 1.81 5.43 8.74
C TYR A 85 3.05 5.94 9.47
N ARG A 86 4.17 5.21 9.40
CA ARG A 86 5.47 5.57 10.03
C ARG A 86 5.98 6.94 9.59
N SER A 87 5.67 7.39 8.38
CA SER A 87 6.10 8.70 7.90
C SER A 87 5.58 9.88 8.75
N LEU A 88 4.53 9.71 9.54
CA LEU A 88 4.06 10.72 10.50
C LEU A 88 5.09 11.05 11.58
N TRP A 89 5.95 10.10 11.94
CA TRP A 89 7.00 10.27 12.93
C TRP A 89 8.28 10.91 12.36
N PHE A 90 8.44 10.94 11.04
CA PHE A 90 9.62 11.52 10.40
C PHE A 90 9.76 13.03 10.65
N ARG A 91 8.75 13.70 11.18
CA ARG A 91 8.89 15.10 11.65
C ARG A 91 9.82 15.23 12.87
N SER A 92 10.03 14.16 13.64
CA SER A 92 10.91 14.16 14.81
C SER A 92 12.39 14.13 14.40
N ILE A 93 13.22 14.88 15.12
CA ILE A 93 14.68 14.87 14.94
C ILE A 93 15.28 13.56 15.44
N SER A 94 14.70 12.96 16.48
CA SER A 94 15.16 11.72 17.11
C SER A 94 14.71 10.45 16.39
N HIS A 95 13.90 10.56 15.32
CA HIS A 95 13.40 9.38 14.61
C HIS A 95 14.54 8.56 13.98
N ASP A 96 14.60 7.28 14.33
CA ASP A 96 15.53 6.34 13.72
C ASP A 96 14.93 5.69 12.47
N PHE A 97 15.71 5.74 11.39
CA PHE A 97 15.34 5.24 10.06
C PHE A 97 15.79 3.80 9.80
N PHE A 98 16.35 3.08 10.78
CA PHE A 98 16.83 1.71 10.58
C PHE A 98 15.73 0.79 10.02
N PHE A 99 14.60 0.68 10.71
CA PHE A 99 13.44 -0.12 10.25
C PHE A 99 12.88 0.39 8.92
N ASP A 100 12.85 1.70 8.69
CA ASP A 100 12.36 2.29 7.45
C ASP A 100 13.24 1.90 6.25
N LYS A 101 14.56 1.79 6.43
CA LYS A 101 15.48 1.29 5.41
C LYS A 101 15.28 -0.20 5.12
N ILE A 102 15.08 -1.02 6.16
CA ILE A 102 14.78 -2.46 5.98
C ILE A 102 13.55 -2.63 5.09
N MET A 103 12.47 -1.92 5.42
CA MET A 103 11.25 -1.93 4.62
C MET A 103 11.48 -1.47 3.17
N ALA A 104 12.32 -0.45 2.97
CA ALA A 104 12.63 0.06 1.64
C ALA A 104 13.47 -0.94 0.81
N TYR A 105 14.46 -1.60 1.41
CA TYR A 105 15.19 -2.70 0.74
C TYR A 105 14.27 -3.88 0.43
N PHE A 106 13.41 -4.24 1.38
CA PHE A 106 12.43 -5.30 1.21
C PHE A 106 11.51 -5.06 0.01
N ILE A 107 10.90 -3.87 -0.11
CA ILE A 107 10.01 -3.58 -1.25
C ILE A 107 10.76 -3.47 -2.59
N VAL A 108 12.04 -3.07 -2.57
CA VAL A 108 12.89 -3.10 -3.78
C VAL A 108 13.10 -4.53 -4.24
N ALA A 109 13.50 -5.43 -3.32
CA ALA A 109 13.69 -6.84 -3.62
C ALA A 109 12.38 -7.50 -4.07
N MET A 110 11.28 -7.23 -3.36
CA MET A 110 9.96 -7.74 -3.72
C MET A 110 9.50 -7.20 -5.08
N GLY A 111 9.73 -5.93 -5.37
CA GLY A 111 9.40 -5.32 -6.66
C GLY A 111 10.13 -5.98 -7.83
N LEU A 112 11.43 -6.25 -7.67
CA LEU A 112 12.21 -7.02 -8.64
C LEU A 112 11.67 -8.45 -8.78
N ALA A 113 11.39 -9.12 -7.66
CA ALA A 113 10.85 -10.48 -7.69
C ALA A 113 9.49 -10.54 -8.40
N MET A 114 8.58 -9.59 -8.17
CA MET A 114 7.29 -9.52 -8.88
C MET A 114 7.46 -9.38 -10.40
N VAL A 115 8.50 -8.69 -10.87
CA VAL A 115 8.79 -8.53 -12.30
C VAL A 115 9.42 -9.79 -12.88
N PHE A 116 10.46 -10.32 -12.24
CA PHE A 116 11.33 -11.33 -12.85
C PHE A 116 10.93 -12.78 -12.54
N VAL A 117 10.37 -13.08 -11.36
CA VAL A 117 10.02 -14.47 -10.98
C VAL A 117 9.01 -15.08 -11.96
N PRO A 118 7.88 -14.42 -12.32
CA PRO A 118 6.95 -15.00 -13.29
C PRO A 118 7.61 -15.27 -14.65
N PHE A 119 8.48 -14.37 -15.10
CA PHE A 119 9.20 -14.52 -16.36
C PHE A 119 10.16 -15.71 -16.34
N ILE A 120 10.91 -15.90 -15.25
CA ILE A 120 11.87 -17.01 -15.09
C ILE A 120 11.17 -18.37 -15.10
N PHE A 121 10.05 -18.50 -14.39
CA PHE A 121 9.37 -19.80 -14.24
C PHE A 121 8.41 -20.13 -15.39
N SER A 122 7.82 -19.12 -16.04
CA SER A 122 6.80 -19.35 -17.09
C SER A 122 7.19 -18.89 -18.48
N GLY A 123 8.34 -18.22 -18.63
CA GLY A 123 8.77 -17.58 -19.89
C GLY A 123 7.93 -16.35 -20.28
N LYS A 124 6.92 -15.98 -19.48
CA LYS A 124 5.98 -14.89 -19.78
C LYS A 124 5.99 -13.83 -18.68
N VAL A 125 5.88 -12.56 -19.12
CA VAL A 125 5.71 -11.44 -18.19
C VAL A 125 4.27 -11.42 -17.68
N ASN A 126 4.10 -11.43 -16.37
CA ASN A 126 2.81 -11.13 -15.75
C ASN A 126 2.66 -9.60 -15.68
N VAL A 127 1.85 -9.01 -16.57
CA VAL A 127 1.70 -7.55 -16.70
C VAL A 127 1.28 -6.89 -15.39
N VAL A 128 0.42 -7.55 -14.61
CA VAL A 128 -0.07 -7.01 -13.33
C VAL A 128 1.07 -6.99 -12.30
N LEU A 129 1.75 -8.13 -12.08
CA LEU A 129 2.88 -8.17 -11.15
C LEU A 129 4.03 -7.26 -11.61
N ALA A 130 4.27 -7.14 -12.91
CA ALA A 130 5.28 -6.24 -13.44
C ALA A 130 4.95 -4.77 -13.12
N ALA A 131 3.69 -4.36 -13.27
CA ALA A 131 3.25 -3.01 -12.94
C ALA A 131 3.36 -2.71 -11.44
N PHE A 132 2.79 -3.57 -10.58
CA PHE A 132 2.90 -3.40 -9.12
C PHE A 132 4.36 -3.50 -8.64
N GLY A 133 5.13 -4.41 -9.20
CA GLY A 133 6.55 -4.58 -8.91
C GLY A 133 7.37 -3.34 -9.27
N GLY A 134 7.13 -2.76 -10.45
CA GLY A 134 7.75 -1.51 -10.88
C GLY A 134 7.39 -0.32 -9.98
N ILE A 135 6.14 -0.23 -9.53
CA ILE A 135 5.70 0.78 -8.55
C ILE A 135 6.42 0.56 -7.21
N GLY A 136 6.42 -0.66 -6.68
CA GLY A 136 7.06 -1.00 -5.41
C GLY A 136 8.56 -0.70 -5.42
N PHE A 137 9.25 -1.12 -6.48
CA PHE A 137 10.65 -0.81 -6.73
C PHE A 137 10.90 0.70 -6.75
N SER A 138 10.09 1.45 -7.50
CA SER A 138 10.22 2.91 -7.62
C SER A 138 10.05 3.62 -6.27
N PHE A 139 9.08 3.19 -5.45
CA PHE A 139 8.86 3.74 -4.11
C PHE A 139 10.01 3.39 -3.16
N GLY A 140 10.46 2.14 -3.13
CA GLY A 140 11.58 1.72 -2.30
C GLY A 140 12.89 2.44 -2.63
N MET A 141 13.21 2.60 -3.92
CA MET A 141 14.38 3.35 -4.36
C MET A 141 14.31 4.83 -3.97
N ARG A 142 13.13 5.45 -4.06
CA ARG A 142 12.92 6.83 -3.59
C ARG A 142 13.10 6.93 -2.08
N ASP A 143 12.56 5.99 -1.32
CA ASP A 143 12.70 5.93 0.13
C ASP A 143 14.16 5.79 0.56
N LEU A 144 14.92 4.87 -0.04
CA LEU A 144 16.35 4.70 0.26
C LEU A 144 17.13 6.00 0.03
N LYS A 145 16.83 6.73 -1.05
CA LYS A 145 17.43 8.05 -1.33
C LYS A 145 17.02 9.09 -0.27
N VAL A 146 15.76 9.10 0.14
CA VAL A 146 15.23 10.05 1.13
C VAL A 146 15.77 9.77 2.53
N PHE A 147 15.84 8.51 2.96
CA PHE A 147 16.31 8.14 4.30
C PHE A 147 17.83 8.30 4.50
N LYS A 148 18.61 8.31 3.41
CA LYS A 148 20.01 8.77 3.44
C LYS A 148 20.12 10.26 3.79
N ARG A 149 19.10 11.06 3.46
CA ARG A 149 19.05 12.52 3.70
C ARG A 149 17.98 12.84 4.74
N ARG A 150 18.27 12.62 6.03
CA ARG A 150 17.28 12.79 7.13
C ARG A 150 16.49 14.11 7.05
N ALA A 151 17.15 15.23 6.78
CA ALA A 151 16.48 16.53 6.61
C ALA A 151 15.42 16.54 5.50
N LEU A 152 15.64 15.83 4.40
CA LEU A 152 14.68 15.68 3.32
C LEU A 152 13.47 14.84 3.75
N ALA A 153 13.71 13.74 4.49
CA ALA A 153 12.64 12.92 5.06
C ALA A 153 11.75 13.74 6.00
N ARG A 154 12.37 14.53 6.90
CA ARG A 154 11.66 15.45 7.79
C ARG A 154 10.88 16.48 7.00
N ARG A 155 11.47 17.14 6.00
CA ARG A 155 10.76 18.15 5.19
C ARG A 155 9.58 17.54 4.44
N ASN A 156 9.68 16.30 3.97
CA ASN A 156 8.70 15.67 3.09
C ASN A 156 7.77 14.67 3.78
N TRP A 157 7.78 14.58 5.11
CA TRP A 157 6.99 13.61 5.89
C TRP A 157 5.53 13.50 5.42
N LEU A 158 4.87 14.64 5.20
CA LEU A 158 3.46 14.67 4.79
C LEU A 158 3.23 14.18 3.36
N LYS A 159 4.19 14.41 2.45
CA LYS A 159 4.11 13.88 1.07
C LYS A 159 4.32 12.37 1.07
N LEU A 160 5.25 11.88 1.90
CA LEU A 160 5.48 10.45 2.08
C LEU A 160 4.23 9.77 2.67
N HIS A 161 3.60 10.40 3.67
CA HIS A 161 2.34 9.92 4.25
C HIS A 161 1.24 9.85 3.20
N LEU A 162 0.97 10.96 2.50
CA LEU A 162 -0.05 11.05 1.46
C LEU A 162 0.17 9.99 0.38
N GLY A 163 1.36 9.95 -0.23
CA GLY A 163 1.64 9.05 -1.34
C GLY A 163 1.50 7.58 -0.94
N LYS A 164 1.98 7.22 0.25
CA LYS A 164 1.98 5.81 0.68
C LYS A 164 0.63 5.34 1.23
N MET A 165 -0.05 6.16 2.02
CA MET A 165 -1.40 5.82 2.51
C MET A 165 -2.40 5.73 1.35
N MET A 166 -2.32 6.66 0.37
CA MET A 166 -3.12 6.55 -0.86
C MET A 166 -2.72 5.32 -1.68
N GLY A 167 -1.44 4.98 -1.76
CA GLY A 167 -0.99 3.74 -2.42
C GLY A 167 -1.61 2.48 -1.80
N GLY A 168 -1.66 2.39 -0.46
CA GLY A 168 -2.34 1.31 0.24
C GLY A 168 -3.85 1.29 -0.03
N TYR A 169 -4.49 2.46 -0.09
CA TYR A 169 -5.91 2.57 -0.40
C TYR A 169 -6.22 2.18 -1.86
N ILE A 170 -5.38 2.58 -2.81
CA ILE A 170 -5.46 2.16 -4.23
C ILE A 170 -5.37 0.63 -4.33
N ALA A 171 -4.44 0.01 -3.61
CA ALA A 171 -4.30 -1.44 -3.60
C ALA A 171 -5.57 -2.13 -3.07
N ALA A 172 -6.17 -1.59 -1.99
CA ALA A 172 -7.44 -2.08 -1.44
C ALA A 172 -8.59 -1.96 -2.45
N CYS A 173 -8.76 -0.79 -3.08
CA CYS A 173 -9.77 -0.60 -4.12
C CYS A 173 -9.56 -1.56 -5.30
N THR A 174 -8.32 -1.75 -5.72
CA THR A 174 -7.97 -2.67 -6.82
C THR A 174 -8.35 -4.10 -6.47
N ALA A 175 -7.98 -4.57 -5.28
CA ALA A 175 -8.35 -5.90 -4.82
C ALA A 175 -9.87 -6.09 -4.81
N PHE A 176 -10.62 -5.11 -4.31
CA PHE A 176 -12.09 -5.14 -4.31
C PHE A 176 -12.69 -5.20 -5.72
N LEU A 177 -12.22 -4.36 -6.64
CA LEU A 177 -12.72 -4.38 -8.04
C LEU A 177 -12.43 -5.70 -8.73
N VAL A 178 -11.20 -6.21 -8.58
CA VAL A 178 -10.75 -7.46 -9.21
C VAL A 178 -11.54 -8.65 -8.69
N VAL A 179 -11.67 -8.81 -7.37
CA VAL A 179 -12.35 -9.96 -6.76
C VAL A 179 -13.84 -9.98 -7.12
N ASN A 180 -14.46 -8.81 -7.28
CA ASN A 180 -15.88 -8.71 -7.65
C ASN A 180 -16.12 -8.55 -9.16
N ASN A 181 -15.06 -8.58 -9.96
CA ASN A 181 -15.11 -8.41 -11.42
C ASN A 181 -15.94 -7.20 -11.89
N ILE A 182 -15.76 -6.03 -11.26
CA ILE A 182 -16.64 -4.86 -11.46
C ILE A 182 -16.39 -4.15 -12.81
N LEU A 183 -15.14 -4.09 -13.26
CA LEU A 183 -14.71 -3.48 -14.53
C LEU A 183 -14.16 -4.55 -15.49
N PRO A 184 -14.19 -4.32 -16.81
CA PRO A 184 -13.68 -5.31 -17.76
C PRO A 184 -12.14 -5.36 -17.80
N ASN A 185 -11.60 -6.56 -17.98
CA ASN A 185 -10.20 -6.81 -18.34
C ASN A 185 -9.20 -6.12 -17.39
N LEU A 186 -8.19 -5.44 -17.97
CA LEU A 186 -7.14 -4.73 -17.22
C LEU A 186 -7.65 -3.49 -16.48
N TRP A 187 -8.85 -2.99 -16.76
CA TRP A 187 -9.39 -1.85 -16.04
C TRP A 187 -9.68 -2.16 -14.57
N ASN A 188 -10.01 -3.42 -14.23
CA ASN A 188 -10.11 -3.87 -12.84
C ASN A 188 -8.82 -3.62 -12.05
N TRP A 189 -7.67 -3.75 -12.72
CA TRP A 189 -6.36 -3.61 -12.10
C TRP A 189 -5.87 -2.16 -12.04
N PHE A 190 -6.11 -1.40 -13.10
CA PHE A 190 -5.44 -0.10 -13.27
C PHE A 190 -6.32 1.12 -13.04
N ALA A 191 -7.66 1.01 -13.08
CA ALA A 191 -8.54 2.16 -12.87
C ALA A 191 -8.30 2.86 -11.52
N PRO A 192 -8.20 2.14 -10.37
CA PRO A 192 -7.92 2.80 -9.09
C PRO A 192 -6.56 3.49 -9.07
N THR A 193 -5.55 2.92 -9.76
CA THR A 193 -4.21 3.50 -9.84
C THR A 193 -4.22 4.80 -10.63
N VAL A 194 -4.94 4.86 -11.76
CA VAL A 194 -5.10 6.08 -12.57
C VAL A 194 -5.75 7.19 -11.74
N VAL A 195 -6.93 6.91 -11.16
CA VAL A 195 -7.68 7.89 -10.36
C VAL A 195 -6.86 8.35 -9.15
N GLY A 196 -6.28 7.39 -8.42
CA GLY A 196 -5.48 7.67 -7.24
C GLY A 196 -4.20 8.45 -7.55
N SER A 197 -3.53 8.20 -8.68
CA SER A 197 -2.33 8.93 -9.08
C SER A 197 -2.61 10.38 -9.43
N VAL A 198 -3.74 10.65 -10.09
CA VAL A 198 -4.22 12.03 -10.34
C VAL A 198 -4.45 12.75 -9.02
N PHE A 199 -5.18 12.11 -8.09
CA PHE A 199 -5.45 12.67 -6.77
C PHE A 199 -4.17 12.94 -5.96
N ILE A 200 -3.23 11.98 -5.92
CA ILE A 200 -1.94 12.14 -5.26
C ILE A 200 -1.17 13.32 -5.86
N THR A 201 -1.09 13.40 -7.18
CA THR A 201 -0.36 14.46 -7.89
C THR A 201 -0.94 15.83 -7.58
N TYR A 202 -2.26 15.99 -7.66
CA TYR A 202 -2.97 17.22 -7.29
C TYR A 202 -2.59 17.68 -5.88
N TRP A 203 -2.68 16.79 -4.89
CA TRP A 203 -2.35 17.15 -3.51
C TRP A 203 -0.85 17.38 -3.29
N MET A 204 0.03 16.70 -4.03
CA MET A 204 1.47 17.01 -4.00
C MET A 204 1.76 18.44 -4.48
N VAL A 205 1.09 18.91 -5.55
CA VAL A 205 1.20 20.28 -6.05
C VAL A 205 0.69 21.28 -5.02
N VAL A 206 -0.50 21.05 -4.45
CA VAL A 206 -1.08 21.90 -3.40
C VAL A 206 -0.13 22.03 -2.19
N LEU A 207 0.49 20.92 -1.77
CA LEU A 207 1.45 20.94 -0.66
C LEU A 207 2.75 21.69 -0.98
N ASN A 208 3.16 21.75 -2.25
CA ASN A 208 4.30 22.56 -2.67
C ASN A 208 3.98 24.05 -2.60
N LEU A 209 2.83 24.45 -3.14
CA LEU A 209 2.39 25.85 -3.16
C LEU A 209 2.26 26.41 -1.73
N ARG A 210 1.66 25.65 -0.82
CA ARG A 210 1.53 26.06 0.60
C ARG A 210 2.86 26.24 1.32
N LYS A 211 3.93 25.56 0.87
CA LYS A 211 5.27 25.75 1.43
C LYS A 211 5.96 26.97 0.85
N ALA A 212 5.78 27.25 -0.44
CA ALA A 212 6.34 28.43 -1.10
C ALA A 212 5.76 29.74 -0.53
N VAL A 213 4.49 29.73 -0.11
CA VAL A 213 3.85 30.90 0.53
C VAL A 213 4.31 31.13 1.98
N LYS A 214 4.91 30.12 2.63
CA LYS A 214 5.27 30.16 4.06
C LYS A 214 6.77 30.25 4.35
N GLY A 215 7.62 30.18 3.33
CA GLY A 215 9.08 30.24 3.44
C GLY A 215 9.59 31.44 2.69
#